data_AF-A0A7D7VIQ8-F1
#
_entry.id   AF-A0A7D7VIQ8-F1
#
_cell.length_a   1.000
_cell.length_b   1.000
_cell.length_c   1.000
_cell.angle_alpha   90.00
_cell.angle_beta   90.00
_cell.angle_gamma   90.00
#
_symmetry.space_group_name_H-M   'P 1'
#
loop_
_entity.id
_entity.type
_entity.pdbx_description
1 polymer ?
#
loop_
_entity_poly.entity_id
_entity_poly.type
_entity_poly.pdbx_seq_one_letter_code
_entity_poly.pdbx_strand_id
1 'polypeptide(L)'
;MSVLDTLLNSLIRKSSFTLTSLFERSKNLKEKSIDKTAVEESDLLQAVNACRNEIARSESANDVPSPQYFEKAAMFSRSVRNYENEIAICQMYIDLVNKYVYKYKPTRQRVDDDLMPLCEPLIHRINNAKSLMNKHSI
;
A
#
# COMPACT_ATOMS: atom_id res chain seq x y z
N MET A 1 -9.31 24.30 -4.90
CA MET A 1 -8.66 23.00 -5.17
C MET A 1 -7.19 23.14 -4.81
N SER A 2 -6.65 22.28 -3.96
CA SER A 2 -5.28 22.43 -3.47
C SER A 2 -4.28 21.91 -4.49
N VAL A 3 -3.05 22.46 -4.49
CA VAL A 3 -1.91 21.92 -5.25
C VAL A 3 -1.65 20.46 -4.84
N LEU A 4 -1.99 20.10 -3.60
CA LEU A 4 -2.01 18.74 -3.06
C LEU A 4 -2.96 17.82 -3.83
N ASP A 5 -4.21 18.20 -4.09
CA ASP A 5 -5.15 17.37 -4.84
C ASP A 5 -4.67 17.14 -6.27
N THR A 6 -4.02 18.15 -6.86
CA THR A 6 -3.54 18.08 -8.24
C THR A 6 -2.28 17.21 -8.36
N LEU A 7 -1.38 17.28 -7.39
CA LEU A 7 -0.19 16.44 -7.32
C LEU A 7 -0.51 15.00 -6.91
N LEU A 8 -1.44 14.81 -5.97
CA LEU A 8 -1.95 13.48 -5.60
C LEU A 8 -2.59 12.83 -6.82
N ASN A 9 -3.49 13.53 -7.54
CA ASN A 9 -4.13 13.05 -8.76
C ASN A 9 -3.16 12.85 -9.94
N SER A 10 -2.07 13.63 -10.01
CA SER A 10 -1.00 13.44 -11.01
C SER A 10 -0.13 12.20 -10.72
N LEU A 11 0.13 11.90 -9.45
CA LEU A 11 0.90 10.73 -9.01
C LEU A 11 0.08 9.43 -9.13
N ILE A 12 -1.19 9.52 -8.79
CA ILE A 12 -2.27 8.53 -9.00
C ILE A 12 -2.43 8.14 -10.48
N ARG A 13 -2.04 8.99 -11.44
CA ARG A 13 -2.10 8.64 -12.87
C ARG A 13 -0.89 7.86 -13.40
N LYS A 14 0.21 7.76 -12.65
CA LYS A 14 1.45 7.07 -13.08
C LYS A 14 1.59 5.65 -12.54
N SER A 15 1.11 5.37 -11.32
CA SER A 15 0.81 4.00 -10.90
C SER A 15 -0.62 3.69 -11.34
N SER A 16 -0.84 2.60 -12.05
CA SER A 16 -2.19 2.14 -12.47
C SER A 16 -3.17 1.98 -11.28
N PHE A 17 -2.66 2.03 -10.04
CA PHE A 17 -3.39 1.81 -8.81
C PHE A 17 -3.13 2.94 -7.80
N THR A 18 -4.20 3.43 -7.18
CA THR A 18 -4.25 4.69 -6.43
C THR A 18 -4.81 4.43 -5.04
N LEU A 19 -4.43 5.22 -4.03
CA LEU A 19 -5.02 5.07 -2.68
C LEU A 19 -6.54 5.18 -2.69
N THR A 20 -7.07 6.02 -3.58
CA THR A 20 -8.51 6.19 -3.78
C THR A 20 -9.12 4.93 -4.39
N SER A 21 -8.50 4.34 -5.41
CA SER A 21 -9.00 3.08 -6.01
C SER A 21 -8.85 1.89 -5.05
N LEU A 22 -7.81 1.85 -4.23
CA LEU A 22 -7.65 0.93 -3.09
C LEU A 22 -8.85 1.02 -2.14
N PHE A 23 -9.13 2.25 -1.72
CA PHE A 23 -10.18 2.54 -0.76
C PHE A 23 -11.58 2.24 -1.31
N GLU A 24 -11.85 2.63 -2.55
CA GLU A 24 -13.13 2.32 -3.21
C GLU A 24 -13.29 0.82 -3.46
N ARG A 25 -12.21 0.09 -3.77
CA ARG A 25 -12.25 -1.38 -3.91
C ARG A 25 -12.50 -2.06 -2.56
N SER A 26 -11.90 -1.57 -1.47
CA SER A 26 -12.18 -2.05 -0.10
C SER A 26 -13.61 -1.76 0.34
N LYS A 27 -14.20 -0.61 -0.01
CA LYS A 27 -15.61 -0.31 0.28
C LYS A 27 -16.57 -1.25 -0.43
N ASN A 28 -16.35 -1.51 -1.73
CA ASN A 28 -17.21 -2.37 -2.52
C ASN A 28 -17.23 -3.83 -2.03
N LEU A 29 -16.18 -4.28 -1.34
CA LEU A 29 -16.14 -5.62 -0.73
C LEU A 29 -17.13 -5.73 0.44
N LYS A 30 -17.23 -4.68 1.28
CA LYS A 30 -18.09 -4.63 2.47
C LYS A 30 -19.59 -4.83 2.18
N GLU A 31 -20.06 -4.50 0.97
CA GLU A 31 -21.48 -4.65 0.60
C GLU A 31 -21.89 -6.09 0.25
N LYS A 32 -20.95 -7.06 0.20
CA LYS A 32 -21.20 -8.37 -0.42
C LYS A 32 -21.15 -9.61 0.51
N SER A 33 -20.94 -9.48 1.81
CA SER A 33 -20.53 -10.63 2.66
C SER A 33 -21.44 -10.98 3.85
N ILE A 34 -21.58 -12.30 4.09
CA ILE A 34 -22.28 -12.93 5.23
C ILE A 34 -21.26 -13.25 6.35
N ASP A 35 -21.42 -12.54 7.47
CA ASP A 35 -20.92 -12.67 8.85
C ASP A 35 -19.42 -12.90 9.17
N LYS A 36 -18.63 -13.65 8.38
CA LYS A 36 -17.19 -13.86 8.66
C LYS A 36 -16.26 -13.09 7.74
N THR A 37 -16.61 -13.00 6.46
CA THR A 37 -15.85 -12.20 5.48
C THR A 37 -16.06 -10.70 5.71
N ALA A 38 -17.22 -10.30 6.27
CA ALA A 38 -17.53 -8.91 6.59
C ALA A 38 -16.60 -8.31 7.67
N VAL A 39 -16.16 -9.12 8.64
CA VAL A 39 -15.23 -8.70 9.69
C VAL A 39 -13.84 -8.45 9.11
N GLU A 40 -13.32 -9.41 8.34
CA GLU A 40 -12.01 -9.29 7.66
C GLU A 40 -11.97 -8.13 6.64
N GLU A 41 -13.09 -7.84 5.98
CA GLU A 41 -13.22 -6.69 5.07
C GLU A 41 -13.25 -5.34 5.82
N SER A 42 -13.89 -5.30 7.00
CA SER A 42 -13.86 -4.13 7.87
C SER A 42 -12.44 -3.86 8.39
N ASP A 43 -11.73 -4.90 8.78
CA ASP A 43 -10.35 -4.81 9.26
C ASP A 43 -9.39 -4.37 8.14
N LEU A 44 -9.60 -4.87 6.91
CA LEU A 44 -8.89 -4.38 5.73
C LEU A 44 -9.11 -2.89 5.50
N LEU A 45 -10.37 -2.42 5.57
CA LEU A 45 -10.68 -1.00 5.40
C LEU A 45 -10.02 -0.14 6.48
N GLN A 46 -10.03 -0.61 7.73
CA GLN A 46 -9.37 0.08 8.84
C GLN A 46 -7.85 0.12 8.65
N ALA A 47 -7.24 -0.97 8.17
CA ALA A 47 -5.80 -1.03 7.90
C ALA A 47 -5.39 -0.12 6.72
N VAL A 48 -6.19 -0.05 5.65
CA VAL A 48 -5.96 0.88 4.54
C VAL A 48 -6.07 2.33 5.00
N ASN A 49 -7.03 2.66 5.88
CA ASN A 49 -7.13 3.98 6.48
C ASN A 49 -5.92 4.30 7.37
N ALA A 50 -5.41 3.33 8.12
CA ALA A 50 -4.19 3.50 8.90
C ALA A 50 -2.98 3.82 8.01
N CYS A 51 -2.87 3.18 6.83
CA CYS A 51 -1.85 3.53 5.84
C CYS A 51 -1.96 4.99 5.38
N ARG A 52 -3.18 5.50 5.13
CA ARG A 52 -3.40 6.90 4.73
C ARG A 52 -2.97 7.88 5.83
N ASN A 53 -3.36 7.59 7.07
CA ASN A 53 -2.99 8.42 8.21
C ASN A 53 -1.48 8.43 8.44
N GLU A 54 -0.84 7.28 8.27
CA GLU A 54 0.61 7.18 8.37
C GLU A 54 1.32 8.00 7.30
N ILE A 55 0.85 7.95 6.04
CA ILE A 55 1.41 8.76 4.96
C ILE A 55 1.30 10.25 5.30
N ALA A 56 0.13 10.72 5.72
CA ALA A 56 -0.08 12.12 6.07
C ALA A 56 0.82 12.56 7.24
N ARG A 57 0.95 11.71 8.26
CA ARG A 57 1.82 11.94 9.42
C ARG A 57 3.28 12.05 9.00
N SER A 58 3.78 11.08 8.24
CA SER A 58 5.14 11.04 7.74
C SER A 58 5.46 12.21 6.80
N GLU A 59 4.50 12.65 6.00
CA GLU A 59 4.67 13.86 5.16
C GLU A 59 4.86 15.11 6.03
N SER A 60 4.05 15.29 7.07
CA SER A 60 4.20 16.43 7.99
C SER A 60 5.51 16.39 8.79
N ALA A 61 6.01 15.19 9.09
CA ALA A 61 7.25 14.98 9.82
C ALA A 61 8.51 15.01 8.93
N ASN A 62 8.35 15.07 7.60
CA ASN A 62 9.42 14.86 6.62
C ASN A 62 10.20 13.55 6.85
N ASP A 63 9.48 12.50 7.23
CA ASP A 63 10.04 11.20 7.59
C ASP A 63 9.47 10.09 6.70
N VAL A 64 10.13 8.94 6.66
CA VAL A 64 9.66 7.77 5.90
C VAL A 64 8.47 7.14 6.63
N PRO A 65 7.38 6.78 5.93
CA PRO A 65 6.29 5.99 6.49
C PRO A 65 6.77 4.68 7.13
N SER A 66 6.22 4.34 8.28
CA SER A 66 6.44 3.03 8.91
C SER A 66 5.85 1.91 8.04
N PRO A 67 6.58 0.81 7.80
CA PRO A 67 6.07 -0.32 7.01
C PRO A 67 4.93 -1.07 7.72
N GLN A 68 4.83 -0.96 9.05
CA GLN A 68 3.93 -1.79 9.87
C GLN A 68 2.46 -1.72 9.45
N TYR A 69 1.97 -0.54 9.06
CA TYR A 69 0.58 -0.38 8.63
C TYR A 69 0.33 -0.99 7.25
N PHE A 70 1.31 -0.90 6.36
CA PHE A 70 1.24 -1.48 5.02
C PHE A 70 1.33 -3.00 5.07
N GLU A 71 2.18 -3.55 5.93
CA GLU A 71 2.25 -4.99 6.19
C GLU A 71 0.93 -5.54 6.72
N LYS A 72 0.30 -4.86 7.69
CA LYS A 72 -1.01 -5.24 8.22
C LYS A 72 -2.10 -5.19 7.14
N ALA A 73 -2.17 -4.12 6.35
CA ALA A 73 -3.15 -4.01 5.27
C ALA A 73 -2.94 -5.08 4.18
N ALA A 74 -1.68 -5.44 3.90
CA ALA A 74 -1.33 -6.53 2.99
C ALA A 74 -1.68 -7.92 3.58
N MET A 75 -1.56 -8.11 4.89
CA MET A 75 -2.04 -9.32 5.60
C MET A 75 -3.55 -9.48 5.51
N PHE A 76 -4.33 -8.43 5.79
CA PHE A 76 -5.79 -8.48 5.67
C PHE A 76 -6.24 -8.65 4.22
N SER A 77 -5.53 -8.08 3.25
CA SER A 77 -5.82 -8.33 1.83
C SER A 77 -5.66 -9.82 1.48
N ARG A 78 -4.67 -10.48 2.07
CA ARG A 78 -4.43 -11.91 1.87
C ARG A 78 -5.48 -12.79 2.56
N SER A 79 -5.97 -12.43 3.74
CA SER A 79 -6.99 -13.22 4.45
C SER A 79 -8.30 -13.30 3.66
N VAL A 80 -8.65 -12.23 2.95
CA VAL A 80 -9.79 -12.19 2.02
C VAL A 80 -9.46 -12.68 0.59
N ARG A 81 -8.28 -13.29 0.40
CA ARG A 81 -7.76 -13.79 -0.91
C ARG A 81 -7.68 -12.73 -2.01
N ASN A 82 -7.58 -11.47 -1.65
CA ASN A 82 -7.40 -10.37 -2.60
C ASN A 82 -5.91 -10.09 -2.82
N TYR A 83 -5.25 -11.00 -3.55
CA TYR A 83 -3.82 -10.95 -3.82
C TYR A 83 -3.41 -9.73 -4.68
N GLU A 84 -4.29 -9.24 -5.55
CA GLU A 84 -4.05 -7.99 -6.29
C GLU A 84 -3.90 -6.80 -5.34
N ASN A 85 -4.77 -6.73 -4.33
CA ASN A 85 -4.75 -5.66 -3.33
C ASN A 85 -3.52 -5.77 -2.43
N GLU A 86 -3.13 -6.99 -2.04
CA GLU A 86 -1.88 -7.26 -1.33
C GLU A 86 -0.66 -6.73 -2.10
N ILE A 87 -0.54 -7.07 -3.39
CA ILE A 87 0.56 -6.60 -4.24
C ILE A 87 0.57 -5.07 -4.32
N ALA A 88 -0.60 -4.47 -4.51
CA ALA A 88 -0.68 -3.04 -4.72
C ALA A 88 -0.37 -2.22 -3.46
N ILE A 89 -0.77 -2.70 -2.27
CA ILE A 89 -0.39 -2.07 -0.99
C ILE A 89 1.12 -2.13 -0.79
N CYS A 90 1.73 -3.29 -1.03
CA CYS A 90 3.18 -3.46 -0.91
C CYS A 90 3.94 -2.57 -1.91
N GLN A 91 3.49 -2.52 -3.18
CA GLN A 91 4.11 -1.69 -4.22
C GLN A 91 4.01 -0.21 -3.88
N MET A 92 2.85 0.24 -3.39
CA MET A 92 2.65 1.61 -2.96
C MET A 92 3.63 2.05 -1.87
N TYR A 93 3.93 1.17 -0.90
CA TYR A 93 4.93 1.48 0.12
C TYR A 93 6.34 1.64 -0.49
N ILE A 94 6.74 0.71 -1.36
CA ILE A 94 8.04 0.77 -2.04
C ILE A 94 8.18 2.09 -2.82
N ASP A 95 7.13 2.47 -3.55
CA ASP A 95 7.10 3.72 -4.31
C ASP A 95 7.18 4.96 -3.40
N LEU A 96 6.52 4.92 -2.23
CA LEU A 96 6.64 5.97 -1.22
C LEU A 96 8.06 6.08 -0.69
N VAL A 97 8.67 4.97 -0.24
CA VAL A 97 10.07 4.96 0.25
C VAL A 97 11.00 5.53 -0.81
N ASN A 98 10.89 5.06 -2.06
CA ASN A 98 11.65 5.60 -3.20
C ASN A 98 11.50 7.12 -3.30
N LYS A 99 10.27 7.63 -3.28
CA LYS A 99 10.00 9.07 -3.34
C LYS A 99 10.63 9.84 -2.18
N TYR A 100 10.58 9.31 -0.94
CA TYR A 100 11.19 9.96 0.22
C TYR A 100 12.72 10.03 0.10
N VAL A 101 13.35 8.97 -0.42
CA VAL A 101 14.80 8.98 -0.71
C VAL A 101 15.15 10.07 -1.71
N TYR A 102 14.45 10.11 -2.85
CA TYR A 102 14.71 11.11 -3.89
C TYR A 102 14.43 12.54 -3.42
N LYS A 103 13.40 12.76 -2.59
CA LYS A 103 12.99 14.10 -2.14
C LYS A 103 13.87 14.66 -1.02
N TYR A 104 14.25 13.83 -0.05
CA TYR A 104 14.88 14.32 1.19
C TYR A 104 16.36 13.95 1.33
N LYS A 105 16.87 13.06 0.46
CA LYS A 105 18.31 12.72 0.40
C LYS A 105 18.80 12.72 -1.06
N PRO A 106 18.75 13.87 -1.77
CA PRO A 106 19.03 13.94 -3.21
C PRO A 106 20.47 13.58 -3.59
N THR A 107 21.42 13.56 -2.64
CA THR A 107 22.80 13.10 -2.82
C THR A 107 22.96 11.59 -2.72
N ARG A 108 21.93 10.85 -2.26
CA ARG A 108 21.92 9.39 -2.26
C ARG A 108 21.26 8.91 -3.55
N GLN A 109 22.07 8.37 -4.45
CA GLN A 109 21.65 7.99 -5.79
C GLN A 109 20.62 6.85 -5.82
N ARG A 110 20.46 6.06 -4.74
CA ARG A 110 19.51 4.96 -4.66
C ARG A 110 19.05 4.63 -3.24
N VAL A 111 17.96 3.86 -3.16
CA VAL A 111 17.38 3.23 -1.95
C VAL A 111 18.28 2.13 -1.36
N ASP A 112 19.39 1.82 -2.04
CA ASP A 112 20.03 0.51 -2.02
C ASP A 112 20.62 0.07 -0.67
N ASP A 113 21.10 0.98 0.20
CA ASP A 113 21.80 0.53 1.42
C ASP A 113 21.02 0.73 2.73
N ASP A 114 20.40 1.89 2.95
CA ASP A 114 19.80 2.22 4.26
C ASP A 114 18.30 1.89 4.38
N LEU A 115 17.59 1.79 3.26
CA LEU A 115 16.11 1.68 3.25
C LEU A 115 15.61 0.41 2.54
N MET A 116 16.50 -0.33 1.87
CA MET A 116 16.24 -1.67 1.35
C MET A 116 15.73 -2.64 2.43
N PRO A 117 16.29 -2.65 3.67
CA PRO A 117 15.77 -3.53 4.73
C PRO A 117 14.31 -3.26 5.12
N LEU A 118 13.81 -2.02 4.93
CA LEU A 118 12.40 -1.70 5.18
C LEU A 118 11.47 -2.25 4.09
N CYS A 119 11.98 -2.38 2.86
CA CYS A 119 11.19 -2.85 1.72
C CYS A 119 11.23 -4.38 1.58
N GLU A 120 12.26 -5.05 2.10
CA GLU A 120 12.49 -6.49 1.96
C GLU A 120 11.28 -7.36 2.36
N PRO A 121 10.62 -7.14 3.52
CA PRO A 121 9.43 -7.90 3.90
C PRO A 121 8.28 -7.75 2.89
N LEU A 122 8.11 -6.56 2.32
CA LEU A 122 7.05 -6.24 1.37
C LEU A 122 7.35 -6.78 -0.03
N ILE A 123 8.62 -6.78 -0.45
CA ILE A 123 9.07 -7.44 -1.69
C ILE A 123 8.82 -8.94 -1.60
N HIS A 124 9.15 -9.58 -0.47
CA HIS A 124 8.87 -10.99 -0.25
C HIS A 124 7.36 -11.28 -0.33
N ARG A 125 6.52 -10.42 0.25
CA ARG A 125 5.05 -10.51 0.16
C ARG A 125 4.55 -10.40 -1.28
N ILE A 126 5.06 -9.47 -2.08
CA ILE A 126 4.71 -9.32 -3.51
C ILE A 126 4.98 -10.62 -4.27
N ASN A 127 6.17 -11.20 -4.10
CA ASN A 127 6.55 -12.42 -4.81
C ASN A 127 5.68 -13.63 -4.42
N ASN A 128 5.32 -13.72 -3.14
CA ASN A 128 4.41 -14.73 -2.62
C ASN A 128 2.99 -14.55 -3.18
N ALA A 129 2.46 -13.32 -3.15
CA ALA A 129 1.14 -13.00 -3.68
C ALA A 129 1.04 -13.28 -5.19
N LYS A 130 2.05 -12.92 -5.99
CA LYS A 130 2.13 -13.27 -7.42
C LYS A 130 2.10 -14.78 -7.63
N SER A 131 2.84 -15.53 -6.82
CA SER A 131 2.86 -17.00 -6.90
C SER A 131 1.50 -17.61 -6.56
N LEU A 132 0.78 -17.03 -5.59
CA LEU A 132 -0.57 -17.47 -5.22
C LEU A 132 -1.61 -17.14 -6.28
N MET A 133 -1.55 -15.94 -6.88
CA MET A 133 -2.40 -15.58 -8.02
C MET A 133 -2.26 -16.61 -9.14
N ASN A 134 -1.03 -16.96 -9.52
CA ASN A 134 -0.77 -17.94 -10.57
C ASN A 134 -1.31 -19.33 -10.23
N LYS A 135 -1.25 -19.74 -8.95
CA LYS A 135 -1.79 -21.04 -8.48
C LYS A 135 -3.31 -21.11 -8.42
N HIS A 136 -3.98 -19.98 -8.17
CA HIS A 136 -5.45 -19.90 -8.05
C HIS A 136 -6.12 -19.43 -9.35
N SER A 137 -5.35 -19.19 -10.42
CA SER A 137 -5.87 -18.85 -11.76
C SER A 137 -6.12 -20.09 -12.64
N ILE A 138 -6.18 -21.28 -12.04
CA ILE A 138 -6.45 -22.57 -12.70
C ILE A 138 -7.76 -23.14 -12.13
#